data_AF-A0A1Q3QX76-F1
#
_entry.id   AF-A0A1Q3QX76-F1
#
_cell.length_a   1.000
_cell.length_b   1.000
_cell.length_c   1.000
_cell.angle_alpha   90.00
_cell.angle_beta   90.00
_cell.angle_gamma   90.00
#
_symmetry.space_group_name_H-M   'P 1'
#
loop_
_entity.id
_entity.type
_entity.pdbx_description
1 polymer ?
#
loop_
_entity_poly.entity_id
_entity_poly.type
_entity_poly.pdbx_seq_one_letter_code
_entity_poly.pdbx_strand_id
1 'polypeptide(L)'
;MTIEEYSDAGVSIRQCLVRVIRSSEMSREQIADRMSELLSVRITVRMLNSYTAASKEDSRWPAEFDVAFCVATGNYELLYERAKMAGLVLISAEDQKVLAIGRSYIAKLKAERELAEVQL
;
A
#
# COMPACT_ATOMS: atom_id res chain seq x y z
N MET A 1 8.24 6.43 17.14
CA MET A 1 8.83 6.64 15.80
C MET A 1 9.79 7.81 15.89
N THR A 2 11.07 7.61 15.61
CA THR A 2 12.11 8.67 15.66
C THR A 2 12.26 9.35 14.30
N ILE A 3 12.86 10.55 14.28
CA ILE A 3 13.12 11.31 13.04
C ILE A 3 14.00 10.51 12.05
N GLU A 4 14.87 9.64 12.55
CA GLU A 4 15.73 8.77 11.72
C GLU A 4 14.93 7.72 10.94
N GLU A 5 13.84 7.17 11.50
CA GLU A 5 12.98 6.19 10.81
C GLU A 5 12.25 6.79 9.59
N TYR A 6 12.01 8.11 9.57
CA TYR A 6 11.40 8.80 8.43
C TYR A 6 12.40 9.09 7.29
N SER A 7 13.71 9.10 7.57
CA SER A 7 14.75 9.40 6.56
C SER A 7 14.85 8.33 5.46
N ASP A 8 14.36 7.11 5.71
CA ASP A 8 14.48 5.95 4.83
C ASP A 8 13.23 5.65 3.97
N ALA A 9 12.19 6.50 4.07
CA ALA A 9 10.93 6.29 3.35
C ALA A 9 11.13 6.19 1.82
N GLY A 10 12.02 7.00 1.26
CA GLY A 10 12.33 6.97 -0.18
C GLY A 10 12.95 5.67 -0.66
N VAL A 11 13.86 5.10 0.15
CA VAL A 11 14.51 3.82 -0.16
C VAL A 11 13.50 2.69 -0.06
N SER A 12 12.69 2.70 1.00
CA SER A 12 11.65 1.68 1.22
C SER A 12 10.62 1.67 0.08
N ILE A 13 10.16 2.85 -0.37
CA ILE A 13 9.27 2.96 -1.54
C ILE A 13 9.94 2.44 -2.80
N ARG A 14 11.20 2.82 -3.07
CA ARG A 14 11.95 2.32 -4.23
C ARG A 14 12.05 0.79 -4.22
N GLN A 15 12.40 0.21 -3.08
CA GLN A 15 12.52 -1.23 -2.94
C GLN A 15 11.17 -1.93 -3.15
N CYS A 16 10.07 -1.36 -2.64
CA CYS A 16 8.72 -1.85 -2.90
C CYS A 16 8.40 -1.83 -4.40
N LEU A 17 8.62 -0.71 -5.10
CA LEU A 17 8.41 -0.61 -6.55
C LEU A 17 9.20 -1.68 -7.32
N VAL A 18 10.48 -1.87 -6.96
CA VAL A 18 11.35 -2.90 -7.57
C VAL A 18 10.78 -4.30 -7.34
N ARG A 19 10.31 -4.62 -6.13
CA ARG A 19 9.71 -5.93 -5.82
C ARG A 19 8.45 -6.15 -6.64
N VAL A 20 7.51 -5.20 -6.61
CA VAL A 20 6.22 -5.29 -7.31
C VAL A 20 6.42 -5.44 -8.83
N ILE A 21 7.32 -4.65 -9.42
CA ILE A 21 7.61 -4.76 -10.87
C ILE A 21 8.23 -6.13 -11.20
N ARG A 22 9.12 -6.65 -10.35
CA ARG A 22 9.79 -7.95 -10.60
C ARG A 22 8.85 -9.14 -10.45
N SER A 23 7.81 -9.03 -9.62
CA SER A 23 6.80 -10.08 -9.45
C SER A 23 5.62 -9.94 -10.40
N SER A 24 5.54 -8.85 -11.18
CA SER A 24 4.50 -8.65 -12.18
C SER A 24 4.73 -9.53 -13.40
N GLU A 25 3.63 -10.02 -13.99
CA GLU A 25 3.64 -10.67 -15.30
C GLU A 25 3.80 -9.67 -16.46
N MET A 26 3.64 -8.36 -16.17
CA MET A 26 3.77 -7.29 -17.16
C MET A 26 5.20 -6.75 -17.22
N SER A 27 5.65 -6.42 -18.43
CA SER A 27 6.88 -5.67 -18.64
C SER A 27 6.76 -4.23 -18.09
N ARG A 28 7.89 -3.56 -17.85
CA ARG A 28 7.86 -2.16 -17.39
C ARG A 28 7.22 -1.22 -18.41
N GLU A 29 7.39 -1.49 -19.69
CA GLU A 29 6.74 -0.78 -20.78
C GLU A 29 5.22 -0.95 -20.68
N GLN A 30 4.74 -2.19 -20.54
CA GLN A 30 3.30 -2.46 -20.38
C GLN A 30 2.72 -1.79 -19.13
N ILE A 31 3.47 -1.80 -18.01
CA ILE A 31 3.06 -1.09 -16.79
C ILE A 31 2.98 0.41 -17.03
N ALA A 32 3.98 1.01 -17.68
CA ALA A 32 3.99 2.45 -17.97
C ALA A 32 2.84 2.86 -18.90
N ASP A 33 2.56 2.06 -19.93
CA ASP A 33 1.45 2.29 -20.85
C ASP A 33 0.11 2.20 -20.10
N ARG A 34 -0.08 1.16 -19.27
CA ARG A 34 -1.29 0.99 -18.48
C ARG A 34 -1.50 2.12 -17.46
N MET A 35 -0.43 2.55 -16.79
CA MET A 35 -0.49 3.73 -15.91
C MET A 35 -0.85 5.00 -16.68
N SER A 36 -0.37 5.15 -17.92
CA SER A 36 -0.68 6.32 -18.75
C SER A 36 -2.16 6.41 -19.08
N GLU A 37 -2.78 5.28 -19.42
CA GLU A 37 -4.23 5.19 -19.64
C GLU A 37 -5.00 5.60 -18.38
N LEU A 38 -4.62 5.06 -17.22
CA LEU A 38 -5.29 5.32 -15.94
C LEU A 38 -5.18 6.78 -15.49
N LEU A 39 -4.03 7.42 -15.73
CA LEU A 39 -3.76 8.80 -15.31
C LEU A 39 -4.15 9.84 -16.36
N SER A 40 -4.44 9.44 -17.60
CA SER A 40 -4.58 10.35 -18.75
C SER A 40 -3.35 11.27 -18.94
N VAL A 41 -2.17 10.81 -18.51
CA VAL A 41 -0.88 11.51 -18.61
C VAL A 41 0.14 10.51 -19.10
N ARG A 42 1.04 10.93 -20.00
CA ARG A 42 2.08 10.04 -20.53
C ARG A 42 3.11 9.69 -19.46
N ILE A 43 3.07 8.45 -18.99
CA ILE A 43 4.12 7.81 -18.20
C ILE A 43 5.03 7.03 -19.14
N THR A 44 6.35 7.15 -18.97
CA THR A 44 7.31 6.45 -19.83
C THR A 44 8.07 5.39 -19.03
N VAL A 45 8.52 4.33 -19.70
CA VAL A 45 9.43 3.34 -19.12
C VAL A 45 10.69 3.98 -18.53
N ARG A 46 11.19 5.07 -19.14
CA ARG A 46 12.32 5.85 -18.63
C ARG A 46 12.03 6.47 -17.26
N MET A 47 10.80 6.92 -17.01
CA MET A 47 10.39 7.43 -15.71
C MET A 47 10.40 6.30 -14.68
N LEU A 48 9.77 5.15 -14.97
CA LEU A 48 9.77 3.99 -14.06
C LEU A 48 11.18 3.49 -13.76
N ASN A 49 12.05 3.40 -14.77
CA ASN A 49 13.46 3.06 -14.59
C ASN A 49 14.18 4.08 -13.70
N SER A 50 13.80 5.37 -13.76
CA SER A 50 14.42 6.40 -12.94
C SER A 50 13.99 6.30 -11.47
N TYR A 51 12.72 6.03 -11.20
CA TYR A 51 12.20 5.85 -9.83
C TYR A 51 12.72 4.58 -9.15
N THR A 52 13.07 3.56 -9.93
CA THR A 52 13.55 2.27 -9.41
C THR A 52 15.08 2.16 -9.32
N ALA A 53 15.83 3.05 -9.97
CA ALA A 53 17.29 3.01 -9.99
C ALA A 53 17.90 3.43 -8.64
N ALA A 54 18.80 2.59 -8.10
CA ALA A 54 19.54 2.91 -6.88
C ALA A 54 20.47 4.12 -7.05
N SER A 55 21.04 4.32 -8.25
CA SER A 55 21.93 5.43 -8.58
C SER A 55 21.23 6.78 -8.80
N LYS A 56 19.91 6.84 -8.68
CA LYS A 56 19.12 8.06 -8.85
C LYS A 56 18.39 8.43 -7.56
N GLU A 57 19.15 8.85 -6.57
CA GLU A 57 18.61 9.20 -5.24
C GLU A 57 17.63 10.38 -5.28
N ASP A 58 17.85 11.34 -6.19
CA ASP A 58 16.99 12.51 -6.40
C ASP A 58 15.69 12.19 -7.16
N SER A 59 15.61 11.03 -7.82
CA SER A 59 14.43 10.63 -8.59
C SER A 59 13.38 10.03 -7.65
N ARG A 60 12.58 10.89 -7.03
CA ARG A 60 11.52 10.50 -6.09
C ARG A 60 10.24 10.07 -6.82
N TRP A 61 9.61 9.02 -6.28
CA TRP A 61 8.32 8.53 -6.76
C TRP A 61 7.18 9.48 -6.37
N PRO A 62 6.38 9.98 -7.33
CA PRO A 62 5.23 10.86 -7.05
C PRO A 62 4.07 10.09 -6.42
N ALA A 63 3.52 10.59 -5.31
CA ALA A 63 2.45 9.90 -4.58
C ALA A 63 1.14 9.83 -5.37
N GLU A 64 0.90 10.76 -6.29
CA GLU A 64 -0.24 10.75 -7.21
C GLU A 64 -0.23 9.52 -8.14
N PHE A 65 0.90 8.83 -8.30
CA PHE A 65 1.01 7.63 -9.13
C PHE A 65 0.69 6.34 -8.36
N ASP A 66 0.57 6.38 -7.03
CA ASP A 66 0.43 5.19 -6.19
C ASP A 66 -0.75 4.31 -6.65
N VAL A 67 -1.93 4.91 -6.85
CA VAL A 67 -3.15 4.18 -7.25
C VAL A 67 -3.02 3.59 -8.64
N ALA A 68 -2.54 4.37 -9.62
CA ALA A 68 -2.40 3.90 -11.00
C ALA A 68 -1.40 2.74 -11.11
N PHE A 69 -0.30 2.80 -10.36
CA PHE A 69 0.69 1.72 -10.30
C PHE A 69 0.10 0.45 -9.67
N CYS A 70 -0.59 0.57 -8.53
CA CYS A 70 -1.23 -0.57 -7.88
C CYS A 70 -2.29 -1.23 -8.77
N VAL A 71 -3.13 -0.44 -9.43
CA VAL A 71 -4.15 -0.96 -10.36
C VAL A 71 -3.51 -1.58 -11.60
N ALA A 72 -2.48 -0.94 -12.17
CA ALA A 72 -1.79 -1.47 -13.34
C ALA A 72 -1.10 -2.81 -13.07
N THR A 73 -0.51 -2.97 -11.87
CA THR A 73 0.22 -4.20 -11.50
C THR A 73 -0.65 -5.25 -10.81
N GLY A 74 -1.89 -4.89 -10.44
CA GLY A 74 -2.75 -5.73 -9.60
C GLY A 74 -2.22 -5.93 -8.17
N ASN A 75 -1.24 -5.15 -7.74
CA ASN A 75 -0.55 -5.32 -6.46
C ASN A 75 -0.58 -4.04 -5.63
N TYR A 76 -1.13 -4.13 -4.42
CA TYR A 76 -1.37 -3.00 -3.51
C TYR A 76 -0.29 -2.81 -2.43
N GLU A 77 0.82 -3.56 -2.49
CA GLU A 77 1.92 -3.51 -1.50
C GLU A 77 2.43 -2.08 -1.27
N LEU A 78 2.48 -1.24 -2.31
CA LEU A 78 2.89 0.16 -2.20
C LEU A 78 1.99 0.96 -1.23
N LEU A 79 0.67 0.79 -1.31
CA LEU A 79 -0.25 1.46 -0.39
C LEU A 79 -0.16 0.90 1.03
N TYR A 80 0.07 -0.41 1.18
CA TYR A 80 0.33 -1.03 2.48
C TYR A 80 1.60 -0.45 3.13
N GLU A 81 2.70 -0.34 2.38
CA GLU A 81 3.95 0.24 2.87
C GLU A 81 3.78 1.71 3.27
N ARG A 82 3.04 2.50 2.47
CA ARG A 82 2.68 3.89 2.83
C ARG A 82 1.94 3.97 4.16
N ALA A 83 0.92 3.14 4.36
CA ALA A 83 0.15 3.10 5.59
C ALA A 83 1.02 2.70 6.79
N LYS A 84 1.83 1.65 6.62
CA LYS A 84 2.74 1.14 7.64
C LYS A 84 3.75 2.20 8.10
N MET A 85 4.34 2.95 7.18
CA MET A 85 5.25 4.07 7.50
C MET A 85 4.57 5.18 8.32
N ALA A 86 3.25 5.35 8.16
CA ALA A 86 2.46 6.29 8.94
C ALA A 86 1.98 5.69 10.28
N GLY A 87 2.34 4.45 10.62
CA GLY A 87 1.82 3.75 11.79
C GLY A 87 0.35 3.33 11.66
N LEU A 88 -0.15 3.23 10.43
CA LEU A 88 -1.53 2.86 10.11
C LEU A 88 -1.60 1.41 9.59
N VAL A 89 -2.78 0.83 9.71
CA VAL A 89 -3.13 -0.46 9.11
C VAL A 89 -4.13 -0.22 8.00
N LEU A 90 -3.80 -0.66 6.78
CA LEU A 90 -4.72 -0.63 5.65
C LEU A 90 -5.60 -1.87 5.68
N ILE A 91 -6.91 -1.67 5.50
CA ILE A 91 -7.91 -2.74 5.46
C ILE A 91 -8.61 -2.65 4.11
N SER A 92 -8.59 -3.73 3.34
CA SER A 92 -9.29 -3.78 2.07
C SER A 92 -10.82 -3.74 2.28
N ALA A 93 -11.58 -3.37 1.24
CA ALA A 93 -13.04 -3.41 1.31
C ALA A 93 -13.57 -4.84 1.58
N GLU A 94 -12.84 -5.87 1.14
CA GLU A 94 -13.15 -7.27 1.43
C GLU A 94 -12.99 -7.58 2.92
N ASP A 95 -11.86 -7.19 3.50
CA ASP A 95 -11.53 -7.43 4.91
C ASP A 95 -12.36 -6.58 5.87
N GLN A 96 -12.90 -5.45 5.40
CA GLN A 96 -13.74 -4.56 6.22
C GLN A 96 -14.96 -5.30 6.80
N LYS A 97 -15.55 -6.22 6.04
CA LYS A 97 -16.70 -7.02 6.48
C LYS A 97 -16.31 -7.96 7.63
N VAL A 98 -15.17 -8.64 7.48
CA VAL A 98 -14.64 -9.55 8.50
C VAL A 98 -14.34 -8.78 9.79
N LEU A 99 -13.74 -7.58 9.67
CA LEU A 99 -13.46 -6.73 10.81
C LEU A 99 -14.74 -6.29 11.54
N ALA A 100 -15.80 -5.94 10.81
CA ALA A 100 -17.08 -5.56 11.38
C ALA A 100 -17.75 -6.72 12.15
N ILE A 101 -17.66 -7.93 11.62
CA ILE A 101 -18.12 -9.16 12.30
C ILE A 101 -17.33 -9.36 13.59
N GLY A 102 -16.00 -9.30 13.54
CA GLY A 102 -15.14 -9.47 14.71
C GLY A 102 -15.46 -8.46 15.83
N ARG A 103 -15.66 -7.19 15.48
CA ARG A 103 -16.07 -6.15 16.46
C ARG A 103 -17.41 -6.48 17.11
N SER A 104 -18.39 -6.90 16.32
CA SER A 104 -19.72 -7.27 16.81
C SER A 104 -19.66 -8.48 17.75
N TYR A 105 -18.81 -9.47 17.42
CA TYR A 105 -18.60 -10.64 18.25
C TYR A 105 -17.93 -10.31 19.60
N ILE A 106 -16.90 -9.45 19.60
CA ILE A 106 -16.25 -8.99 20.83
C ILE A 106 -17.25 -8.25 21.74
N ALA A 107 -18.08 -7.38 21.16
CA ALA A 107 -19.11 -6.66 21.91
C ALA A 107 -20.12 -7.62 22.56
N LYS A 108 -20.56 -8.65 21.82
CA LYS A 108 -21.45 -9.69 22.34
C LYS A 108 -20.82 -10.41 23.54
N LEU A 109 -19.59 -10.90 23.40
CA LEU A 109 -18.90 -11.62 24.49
C LEU A 109 -18.73 -10.76 25.73
N LYS A 110 -18.48 -9.46 25.56
CA LYS A 110 -18.36 -8.52 26.67
C LYS A 110 -19.69 -8.35 27.40
N ALA A 111 -20.78 -8.15 26.66
CA ALA A 111 -22.12 -8.02 27.24
C ALA A 111 -22.56 -9.29 27.99
N GLU A 112 -22.27 -10.48 27.45
CA GLU A 112 -22.58 -11.75 28.12
C GLU A 112 -21.81 -11.92 29.44
N ARG A 113 -20.54 -11.50 29.49
CA ARG A 113 -19.74 -11.50 30.74
C ARG A 113 -20.32 -10.55 31.77
N GLU A 114 -20.66 -9.33 31.38
CA GLU A 114 -21.26 -8.33 32.27
C GLU A 114 -22.60 -8.83 32.85
N LEU A 115 -23.44 -9.50 32.05
CA LEU A 115 -24.69 -10.10 32.52
C LEU A 115 -24.46 -11.21 33.55
N ALA A 116 -23.43 -12.05 33.34
CA ALA A 116 -23.10 -13.13 34.28
C ALA A 116 -22.62 -12.59 35.64
N GLU A 117 -21.89 -11.46 35.65
CA GLU A 117 -21.41 -10.82 36.87
C GLU A 117 -22.53 -10.15 37.69
N VAL A 118 -23.63 -9.73 37.04
CA VAL A 118 -24.79 -9.10 37.71
C VAL A 118 -25.78 -10.15 38.27
N GLN A 119 -25.71 -11.40 37.81
CA GLN A 119 -26.59 -12.50 38.26
C GLN A 119 -26.06 -13.27 39.48
N LEU A 120 -24.93 -12.85 40.08
CA LEU A 120 -24.35 -13.36 41.32
C LEU A 120 -24.61 -12.39 42.49
#